data_AF-A0AA50KQC4-F1
#
_entry.id   AF-A0AA50KQC4-F1
#
_cell.length_a   1.000
_cell.length_b   1.000
_cell.length_c   1.000
_cell.angle_alpha   90.00
_cell.angle_beta   90.00
_cell.angle_gamma   90.00
#
_symmetry.space_group_name_H-M   'P 1'
#
loop_
_entity.id
_entity.type
_entity.pdbx_description
1 polymer ?
#
loop_
_entity_poly.entity_id
_entity_poly.type
_entity_poly.pdbx_seq_one_letter_code
_entity_poly.pdbx_strand_id
1 'polypeptide(L)'
;MKTLTGEELEGMVEHWLSTPVNGYLGSDYGQDAKSILQLPHTDEAADELIRKLRQDIIITTSLPAGAVSLYGVPSGVDRFDIVLEVAGRTFDLSGGN
;
A
#
# COMPACT_ATOMS: atom_id res chain seq x y z
N MET A 1 18.46 -18.26 -13.11
CA MET A 1 18.05 -17.38 -12.01
C MET A 1 17.09 -16.37 -12.59
N LYS A 2 15.85 -16.27 -12.09
CA LYS A 2 14.87 -15.31 -12.60
C LYS A 2 15.02 -14.00 -11.81
N THR A 3 15.17 -12.88 -12.51
CA THR A 3 15.26 -11.55 -11.90
C THR A 3 13.85 -11.00 -11.75
N LEU A 4 13.52 -10.49 -10.56
CA LEU A 4 12.25 -9.79 -10.35
C LEU A 4 12.31 -8.44 -11.08
N THR A 5 11.32 -8.17 -11.92
CA THR A 5 11.18 -6.89 -12.61
C THR A 5 10.37 -5.90 -11.78
N GLY A 6 10.44 -4.62 -12.15
CA GLY A 6 9.53 -3.63 -11.59
C GLY A 6 8.07 -4.01 -11.80
N GLU A 7 7.68 -4.45 -13.00
CA GLU A 7 6.29 -4.82 -13.33
C GLU A 7 5.79 -5.98 -12.45
N GLU A 8 6.65 -6.95 -12.14
CA GLU A 8 6.29 -8.02 -11.20
C GLU A 8 6.08 -7.49 -9.78
N LEU A 9 6.90 -6.54 -9.32
CA LEU A 9 6.67 -5.87 -8.02
C LEU A 9 5.35 -5.10 -7.99
N GLU A 10 5.04 -4.37 -9.06
CA GLU A 10 3.76 -3.67 -9.23
C GLU A 10 2.58 -4.63 -9.11
N GLY A 11 2.59 -5.72 -9.87
CA GLY A 11 1.55 -6.74 -9.81
C GLY A 11 1.41 -7.40 -8.43
N MET A 12 2.52 -7.55 -7.68
CA MET A 12 2.46 -8.03 -6.29
C MET A 12 1.74 -7.02 -5.38
N VAL A 13 2.03 -5.72 -5.52
CA VAL A 13 1.38 -4.66 -4.73
C VAL A 13 -0.09 -4.53 -5.10
N GLU A 14 -0.45 -4.54 -6.39
CA GLU A 14 -1.84 -4.53 -6.85
C GLU A 14 -2.62 -5.72 -6.29
N HIS A 15 -2.03 -6.92 -6.36
CA HIS A 15 -2.65 -8.11 -5.82
C HIS A 15 -2.90 -7.98 -4.31
N TRP A 16 -1.91 -7.50 -3.55
CA TRP A 16 -2.04 -7.25 -2.12
C TRP A 16 -3.12 -6.21 -1.81
N LEU A 17 -3.17 -5.09 -2.55
CA LEU A 17 -4.21 -4.07 -2.43
C LEU A 17 -5.61 -4.60 -2.75
N SER A 18 -5.73 -5.58 -3.66
CA SER A 18 -7.00 -6.23 -3.97
C SER A 18 -7.40 -7.34 -2.97
N THR A 19 -6.51 -7.71 -2.05
CA THR A 19 -6.71 -8.84 -1.14
C THR A 19 -7.10 -8.36 0.26
N PRO A 20 -8.32 -8.62 0.73
CA PRO A 20 -8.71 -8.28 2.10
C PRO A 20 -7.92 -9.14 3.10
N VAL A 21 -7.63 -8.58 4.28
CA VAL A 21 -7.06 -9.33 5.41
C VAL A 21 -7.94 -10.55 5.71
N ASN A 22 -7.31 -11.70 5.99
CA ASN A 22 -7.97 -12.99 6.20
C ASN A 22 -8.70 -13.55 4.96
N GLY A 23 -8.40 -13.05 3.75
CA GLY A 23 -8.91 -13.61 2.49
C GLY A 23 -8.39 -15.03 2.20
N TYR A 24 -7.24 -15.38 2.77
CA TYR A 24 -6.65 -16.72 2.70
C TYR A 24 -6.81 -17.46 4.03
N LEU A 25 -7.26 -18.71 3.97
CA LEU A 25 -7.44 -19.53 5.17
C LEU A 25 -6.11 -19.74 5.89
N GLY A 26 -6.04 -19.31 7.16
CA GLY A 26 -4.84 -19.47 8.00
C GLY A 26 -3.72 -18.48 7.69
N SER A 27 -3.98 -17.42 6.94
CA SER A 27 -3.04 -16.34 6.67
C SER A 27 -3.70 -14.98 6.89
N ASP A 28 -2.98 -14.08 7.54
CA ASP A 28 -3.35 -12.68 7.72
C ASP A 28 -2.93 -11.81 6.52
N TYR A 29 -2.50 -12.41 5.39
CA TYR A 29 -2.09 -11.69 4.19
C TYR A 29 -3.21 -10.81 3.65
N GLY A 30 -2.84 -9.62 3.19
CA GLY A 30 -3.75 -8.62 2.65
C GLY A 30 -3.79 -7.38 3.53
N GLN A 31 -4.76 -6.51 3.25
CA GLN A 31 -4.77 -5.16 3.80
C GLN A 31 -6.18 -4.60 3.99
N ASP A 32 -6.31 -3.62 4.89
CA ASP A 32 -7.53 -2.86 5.13
C ASP A 32 -7.26 -1.34 5.11
N ALA A 33 -6.84 -0.82 3.97
CA ALA A 33 -6.55 0.59 3.74
C ALA A 33 -7.82 1.45 3.76
N LYS A 34 -9.01 0.85 3.69
CA LYS A 34 -10.25 1.60 3.86
C LYS A 34 -10.42 2.07 5.31
N SER A 35 -9.92 1.29 6.27
CA SER A 35 -9.93 1.70 7.68
C SER A 35 -9.16 2.99 7.94
N ILE A 36 -8.12 3.27 7.15
CA ILE A 36 -7.26 4.45 7.35
C ILE A 36 -7.82 5.73 6.71
N LEU A 37 -8.75 5.63 5.75
CA LEU A 37 -9.29 6.80 5.02
C LEU A 37 -9.97 7.82 5.93
N GLN A 38 -10.48 7.39 7.09
CA GLN A 38 -11.22 8.22 8.04
C GLN A 38 -10.41 8.59 9.27
N LEU A 39 -9.14 8.18 9.35
CA LEU A 39 -8.29 8.45 10.51
C LEU A 39 -7.55 9.79 10.36
N PRO A 40 -7.26 10.49 11.48
CA PRO A 40 -6.40 11.66 11.44
C PRO A 40 -5.02 11.32 10.88
N HIS A 41 -4.45 12.20 10.07
CA HIS A 41 -3.14 11.98 9.44
C HIS A 41 -1.97 11.90 10.46
N THR A 42 -2.19 12.30 11.71
CA THR A 42 -1.24 12.20 12.82
C THR A 42 -1.21 10.82 13.48
N ASP A 43 -2.06 9.89 13.03
CA ASP A 43 -2.20 8.56 13.60
C ASP A 43 -1.13 7.59 13.06
N GLU A 44 -0.73 6.59 13.85
CA GLU A 44 0.30 5.59 13.49
C GLU A 44 -0.17 4.62 12.38
N ALA A 45 -1.42 4.77 11.92
CA ALA A 45 -2.09 3.91 10.95
C ALA A 45 -1.36 3.86 9.59
N ALA A 46 -0.76 4.97 9.15
CA ALA A 46 0.03 5.00 7.90
C ALA A 46 1.28 4.12 8.00
N ASP A 47 2.01 4.23 9.11
CA ASP A 47 3.19 3.43 9.38
C ASP A 47 2.84 1.96 9.57
N GLU A 48 1.67 1.66 10.14
CA GLU A 48 1.14 0.32 10.27
C GLU A 48 0.83 -0.33 8.93
N LEU A 49 0.21 0.40 8.00
CA LEU A 49 -0.03 -0.09 6.64
C LEU A 49 1.28 -0.40 5.90
N ILE A 50 2.28 0.51 6.00
CA ILE A 50 3.61 0.30 5.41
C ILE A 50 4.31 -0.91 6.05
N ARG A 51 4.17 -1.09 7.36
CA ARG A 51 4.71 -2.25 8.08
C ARG A 51 4.08 -3.54 7.61
N LYS A 52 2.76 -3.56 7.42
CA LYS A 52 2.02 -4.73 6.91
C LYS A 52 2.42 -5.06 5.47
N LEU A 53 2.57 -4.06 4.60
CA LEU A 53 3.10 -4.24 3.25
C LEU A 53 4.47 -4.93 3.26
N ARG A 54 5.37 -4.50 4.16
CA ARG A 54 6.70 -5.09 4.30
C ARG A 54 6.71 -6.52 4.83
N GLN A 55 5.73 -6.87 5.67
CA GLN A 55 5.55 -8.23 6.17
C GLN A 55 5.02 -9.16 5.08
N ASP A 56 4.02 -8.71 4.32
CA ASP A 56 3.32 -9.52 3.32
C ASP A 56 4.09 -9.62 2.01
N ILE A 57 4.75 -8.54 1.59
CA ILE A 57 5.55 -8.46 0.36
C ILE A 57 7.01 -8.23 0.73
N ILE A 58 7.68 -9.29 1.19
CA ILE A 58 9.02 -9.22 1.78
C ILE A 58 10.08 -8.53 0.90
N ILE A 59 9.96 -8.58 -0.42
CA ILE A 59 10.91 -7.91 -1.34
C ILE A 59 10.93 -6.38 -1.14
N THR A 60 9.83 -5.79 -0.67
CA THR A 60 9.77 -4.34 -0.38
C THR A 60 10.72 -3.92 0.75
N THR A 61 11.16 -4.85 1.61
CA THR A 61 12.17 -4.59 2.65
C THR A 61 13.57 -4.34 2.09
N SER A 62 13.83 -4.78 0.86
CA SER A 62 15.11 -4.57 0.17
C SER A 62 15.19 -3.24 -0.59
N LEU A 63 14.07 -2.51 -0.68
CA LEU A 63 14.04 -1.22 -1.35
C LEU A 63 14.77 -0.15 -0.52
N PRO A 64 15.34 0.89 -1.15
CA PRO A 64 15.95 2.01 -0.44
C PRO A 64 14.99 2.68 0.54
N ALA A 65 15.54 3.32 1.58
CA ALA A 65 14.74 4.15 2.48
C ALA A 65 13.98 5.23 1.68
N GLY A 66 12.69 5.40 1.99
CA GLY A 66 11.81 6.34 1.28
C GLY A 66 11.24 5.83 -0.04
N ALA A 67 11.63 4.64 -0.52
CA ALA A 67 11.04 4.04 -1.71
C ALA A 67 9.63 3.46 -1.48
N VAL A 68 9.14 3.47 -0.24
CA VAL A 68 7.76 3.18 0.10
C VAL A 68 7.25 4.34 0.95
N SER A 69 6.19 4.99 0.50
CA SER A 69 5.58 6.12 1.19
C SER A 69 4.07 6.07 1.06
N LEU A 70 3.37 6.58 2.07
CA LEU A 70 1.94 6.77 2.06
C LEU A 70 1.69 8.24 2.35
N TYR A 71 0.95 8.91 1.46
CA TYR A 71 0.70 10.33 1.60
C TYR A 71 -0.66 10.70 1.03
N GLY A 72 -1.12 11.87 1.45
CA GLY A 72 -2.37 12.42 1.01
C GLY A 72 -2.19 13.58 0.04
N VAL A 73 -3.01 13.64 -0.99
CA VAL A 73 -2.99 14.66 -2.04
C VAL A 73 -4.38 15.31 -2.13
N PRO A 74 -4.51 16.64 -1.91
CA PRO A 74 -5.77 17.33 -2.19
C PRO A 74 -6.15 17.18 -3.66
N SER A 75 -7.38 16.75 -3.93
CA SER A 75 -7.93 16.69 -5.28
C SER A 75 -9.26 17.46 -5.35
N GLY A 76 -9.31 18.48 -6.20
CA GLY A 76 -10.51 19.33 -6.32
C GLY A 76 -10.80 20.18 -5.07
N VAL A 77 -12.07 20.47 -4.84
CA VAL A 77 -12.53 21.48 -3.85
C VAL A 77 -12.80 20.86 -2.47
N ASP A 78 -13.09 19.55 -2.42
CA ASP A 78 -13.47 18.84 -1.19
C ASP A 78 -13.18 17.33 -1.27
N ARG A 79 -12.04 16.97 -1.87
CA ARG A 79 -11.58 15.57 -1.91
C ARG A 79 -10.09 15.52 -1.58
N PHE A 80 -9.72 14.44 -0.93
CA PHE A 80 -8.36 14.18 -0.52
C PHE A 80 -8.06 12.73 -0.86
N ASP A 81 -7.09 12.53 -1.74
CA ASP A 81 -6.71 11.21 -2.20
C ASP A 81 -5.57 10.66 -1.36
N ILE A 82 -5.66 9.39 -0.97
CA ILE A 82 -4.59 8.68 -0.29
C ILE A 82 -3.82 7.88 -1.34
N VAL A 83 -2.53 8.16 -1.44
CA VAL A 83 -1.63 7.57 -2.44
C VAL A 83 -0.57 6.75 -1.71
N LEU A 84 -0.47 5.47 -2.08
CA LEU A 84 0.67 4.61 -1.76
C LEU A 84 1.67 4.68 -2.91
N GLU A 85 2.91 5.03 -2.63
CA GLU A 85 3.99 4.97 -3.60
C GLU A 85 4.95 3.84 -3.24
N VAL A 86 5.28 2.98 -4.21
CA VAL A 86 6.23 1.88 -4.07
C VAL A 86 7.19 1.90 -5.27
N ALA A 87 8.48 2.12 -4.99
CA ALA A 87 9.55 2.19 -5.98
C ALA A 87 9.25 3.15 -7.16
N GLY A 88 8.64 4.30 -6.86
CA GLY A 88 8.28 5.32 -7.85
C GLY A 88 6.97 5.06 -8.61
N ARG A 89 6.22 4.00 -8.26
CA ARG A 89 4.87 3.76 -8.77
C ARG A 89 3.82 4.14 -7.75
N THR A 90 2.73 4.73 -8.19
CA THR A 90 1.66 5.26 -7.35
C THR A 90 0.39 4.43 -7.46
N PHE A 91 -0.23 4.14 -6.32
CA PHE A 91 -1.48 3.42 -6.18
C PHE A 91 -2.47 4.29 -5.41
N ASP A 92 -3.65 4.55 -6.00
CA ASP A 92 -4.72 5.31 -5.36
C ASP A 92 -5.55 4.40 -4.43
N LEU A 93 -5.64 4.77 -3.15
CA LEU A 93 -6.36 4.03 -2.11
C LEU A 93 -7.71 4.68 -1.75
N SER A 94 -8.00 5.86 -2.29
CA SER A 94 -9.15 6.73 -1.96
C SER A 94 -10.49 6.20 -2.47
N GLY A 95 -10.46 5.17 -3.33
CA GLY A 95 -11.64 4.62 -3.98
C GLY A 95 -12.10 5.51 -5.14
N GLY A 96 -11.39 5.41 -6.27
CA GLY A 96 -11.86 5.86 -7.57
C GLY A 96 -11.54 4.79 -8.60
N ASN A 97 -12.57 4.22 -9.22
CA ASN A 97 -12.45 3.52 -10.50
C ASN A 97 -12.79 4.52 -11.60
#